data_AF-A0A1X7FZF8-F1
#
_entry.id   AF-A0A1X7FZF8-F1
#
_cell.length_a   1.000
_cell.length_b   1.000
_cell.length_c   1.000
_cell.angle_alpha   90.00
_cell.angle_beta   90.00
_cell.angle_gamma   90.00
#
_symmetry.space_group_name_H-M   'P 1'
#
loop_
_entity.id
_entity.type
_entity.pdbx_description
1 polymer ?
#
loop_
_entity_poly.entity_id
_entity_poly.type
_entity_poly.pdbx_seq_one_letter_code
_entity_poly.pdbx_strand_id
1 'polypeptide(L)'
;MSMMIAAALALASPAPQCVMNPVDRLWAERALDNFGKVSGEKLQLADRALPTVVMFDAACSYVAPPGRTALRFSAKRHGGTVTLPDGGEVPVGTISFAAPETTTSPGYFVMALPSVWRAQGVKSKLGLERLMDGVLLHEMMHTYQFYFVTPRLAELTETYGLPDDLSDDSLQEAFKDNANYVAAYEEERDLLFAAARAPDDGQARHLAGEALAKMRARRARFFTGDQAKWAPLDEIFLTMEGIGQWVSYAWLADPEGGAVPEDLLLPEVRRGGRFWTQDEGLAAFLVIDRLVPGWQRHAFAETPETVEALLARAAKSPSAN
;
A
#
# COMPACT_ATOMS: atom_id res chain seq x y z
N MET A 1 0.34 59.04 48.87
CA MET A 1 -0.39 57.77 49.05
C MET A 1 -0.16 56.96 47.79
N SER A 2 0.87 56.11 47.77
CA SER A 2 1.30 55.38 46.57
C SER A 2 0.49 54.10 46.43
N MET A 3 -0.13 53.90 45.27
CA MET A 3 -0.91 52.72 44.93
C MET A 3 0.02 51.73 44.21
N MET A 4 0.36 50.62 44.86
CA MET A 4 1.04 49.49 44.21
C MET A 4 0.01 48.68 43.42
N ILE A 5 0.22 48.59 42.10
CA ILE A 5 -0.48 47.62 41.25
C ILE A 5 0.37 46.34 41.23
N ALA A 6 -0.14 45.28 41.86
CA ALA A 6 0.43 43.94 41.76
C ALA A 6 -0.05 43.31 40.45
N ALA A 7 0.86 43.13 39.48
CA ALA A 7 0.60 42.35 38.28
C ALA A 7 0.64 40.85 38.62
N ALA A 8 -0.51 40.19 38.54
CA ALA A 8 -0.58 38.74 38.61
C ALA A 8 0.02 38.15 37.33
N LEU A 9 1.24 37.59 37.43
CA LEU A 9 1.82 36.75 36.40
C LEU A 9 1.00 35.46 36.32
N ALA A 10 0.15 35.35 35.29
CA ALA A 10 -0.44 34.09 34.91
C ALA A 10 0.70 33.16 34.46
N LEU A 11 1.03 32.18 35.29
CA LEU A 11 1.95 31.10 34.92
C LEU A 11 1.30 30.34 33.76
N ALA A 12 1.84 30.52 32.55
CA ALA A 12 1.49 29.70 31.42
C ALA A 12 1.71 28.24 31.81
N SER A 13 0.66 27.42 31.71
CA SER A 13 0.82 25.97 31.89
C SER A 13 1.88 25.49 30.89
N PRO A 14 2.82 24.61 31.31
CA PRO A 14 3.80 24.07 30.39
C PRO A 14 3.05 23.48 29.20
N ALA A 15 3.47 23.87 28.01
CA ALA A 15 2.90 23.37 26.77
C ALA A 15 2.84 21.84 26.83
N PRO A 16 1.70 21.20 26.50
CA PRO A 16 1.60 19.75 26.58
C PRO A 16 2.74 19.14 25.78
N GLN A 17 3.55 18.34 26.48
CA GLN A 17 4.70 17.66 25.92
C GLN A 17 4.22 16.73 24.81
N CYS A 18 4.92 16.70 23.67
CA CYS A 18 4.57 15.77 22.61
C CYS A 18 4.82 14.34 23.07
N VAL A 19 3.75 13.70 23.52
CA VAL A 19 3.70 12.33 24.01
C VAL A 19 2.54 11.67 23.28
N MET A 20 2.85 10.60 22.55
CA MET A 20 1.83 9.85 21.83
C MET A 20 0.82 9.29 22.83
N ASN A 21 -0.48 9.52 22.58
CA ASN A 21 -1.54 8.96 23.41
C ASN A 21 -1.35 7.43 23.53
N PRO A 22 -1.50 6.83 24.73
CA PRO A 22 -1.38 5.38 24.92
C PRO A 22 -2.12 4.50 23.90
N VAL A 23 -3.31 4.89 23.45
CA VAL A 23 -4.09 4.12 22.47
C VAL A 23 -3.41 4.11 21.10
N ASP A 24 -3.00 5.29 20.62
CA ASP A 24 -2.32 5.43 19.33
C ASP A 24 -0.94 4.77 19.37
N ARG A 25 -0.22 4.90 20.49
CA ARG A 25 1.07 4.24 20.71
C ARG A 25 0.95 2.73 20.64
N LEU A 26 0.00 2.16 21.37
CA LEU A 26 -0.21 0.72 21.39
C LEU A 26 -0.61 0.19 20.00
N TRP A 27 -1.41 0.96 19.25
CA TRP A 27 -1.70 0.62 17.86
C TRP A 27 -0.45 0.67 16.98
N ALA A 28 0.32 1.76 17.02
CA ALA A 28 1.53 1.95 16.22
C ALA A 28 2.56 0.84 16.45
N GLU A 29 2.85 0.52 17.71
CA GLU A 29 3.79 -0.55 18.08
C GLU A 29 3.32 -1.90 17.50
N ARG A 30 2.04 -2.25 17.66
CA ARG A 30 1.48 -3.50 17.10
C ARG A 30 1.47 -3.52 15.57
N ALA A 31 1.07 -2.43 14.92
CA ALA A 31 0.97 -2.39 13.47
C ALA A 31 2.34 -2.55 12.80
N LEU A 32 3.39 -1.95 13.37
CA LEU A 32 4.77 -2.12 12.92
C LEU A 32 5.29 -3.55 13.17
N ASP A 33 4.95 -4.14 14.32
CA ASP A 33 5.29 -5.54 14.61
C ASP A 33 4.55 -6.50 13.66
N ASN A 34 3.29 -6.21 13.31
CA ASN A 34 2.50 -6.97 12.35
C ASN A 34 3.15 -6.94 10.96
N PHE A 35 3.69 -5.80 10.53
CA PHE A 35 4.44 -5.74 9.27
C PHE A 35 5.68 -6.64 9.31
N GLY A 36 6.41 -6.65 10.44
CA GLY A 36 7.52 -7.58 10.65
C GLY A 36 7.12 -9.06 10.53
N LYS A 37 5.96 -9.44 11.08
CA LYS A 37 5.43 -10.80 10.95
C LYS A 37 5.02 -11.14 9.52
N VAL A 38 4.21 -10.29 8.90
CA VAL A 38 3.72 -10.53 7.52
C VAL A 38 4.88 -10.60 6.53
N SER A 39 5.87 -9.71 6.66
CA SER A 39 7.06 -9.74 5.81
C SER A 39 7.87 -11.03 5.94
N GLY A 40 8.06 -11.54 7.16
CA GLY A 40 8.78 -12.80 7.39
C GLY A 40 7.98 -14.05 7.04
N GLU A 41 6.72 -14.12 7.46
CA GLU A 41 5.93 -15.36 7.45
C GLU A 41 5.11 -15.53 6.17
N LYS A 42 4.47 -14.44 5.70
CA LYS A 42 3.61 -14.47 4.49
C LYS A 42 4.41 -14.17 3.23
N LEU A 43 5.26 -13.14 3.28
CA LEU A 43 6.07 -12.71 2.14
C LEU A 43 7.43 -13.42 2.06
N GLN A 44 7.83 -14.18 3.08
CA GLN A 44 9.09 -14.96 3.09
C GLN A 44 10.32 -14.10 2.79
N LEU A 45 10.30 -12.84 3.21
CA LEU A 45 11.39 -11.91 2.95
C LEU A 45 12.51 -12.12 3.95
N ALA A 46 13.73 -11.82 3.49
CA ALA A 46 14.86 -11.68 4.39
C ALA A 46 14.55 -10.57 5.41
N ASP A 47 14.92 -10.85 6.65
CA ASP A 47 14.73 -9.93 7.76
C ASP A 47 15.46 -8.60 7.51
N ARG A 48 14.67 -7.54 7.32
CA ARG A 48 15.10 -6.20 6.95
C ARG A 48 14.62 -5.19 7.97
N ALA A 49 15.44 -4.18 8.25
CA ALA A 49 15.03 -3.07 9.10
C ALA A 49 13.83 -2.32 8.46
N LEU A 50 12.94 -1.83 9.32
CA LEU A 50 11.92 -0.87 8.92
C LEU A 50 12.61 0.41 8.42
N PRO A 51 12.00 1.14 7.47
CA PRO A 51 12.51 2.44 7.02
C PRO A 51 12.38 3.48 8.13
N THR A 52 12.71 4.74 7.82
CA THR A 52 12.32 5.84 8.68
C THR A 52 10.79 5.86 8.78
N VAL A 53 10.24 5.90 9.99
CA VAL A 53 8.79 5.92 10.22
C VAL A 53 8.40 7.27 10.80
N VAL A 54 7.49 7.95 10.10
CA VAL A 54 6.87 9.20 10.53
C VAL A 54 5.41 8.94 10.84
N MET A 55 5.03 9.13 12.10
CA MET A 55 3.64 9.10 12.53
C MET A 55 3.26 10.44 13.13
N PHE A 56 1.99 10.81 13.11
CA PHE A 56 1.57 12.10 13.67
C PHE A 56 0.13 12.09 14.16
N ASP A 57 -0.14 12.93 15.16
CA ASP A 57 -1.49 13.25 15.62
C ASP A 57 -1.90 14.68 15.25
N ALA A 58 -2.91 15.24 15.91
CA ALA A 58 -3.39 16.59 15.64
C ALA A 58 -2.38 17.70 15.99
N ALA A 59 -1.38 17.43 16.84
CA ALA A 59 -0.47 18.44 17.38
C ALA A 59 1.02 18.09 17.27
N CYS A 60 1.35 16.81 17.15
CA CYS A 60 2.72 16.32 17.23
C CYS A 60 3.03 15.30 16.13
N SER A 61 4.25 15.41 15.60
CA SER A 61 4.87 14.37 14.78
C SER A 61 5.84 13.55 15.62
N TYR A 62 5.97 12.29 15.24
CA TYR A 62 6.76 11.24 15.87
C TYR A 62 7.62 10.59 14.78
N VAL A 63 8.94 10.73 14.89
CA VAL A 63 9.88 10.21 13.89
C VAL A 63 10.78 9.18 14.55
N ALA A 64 10.76 7.97 14.01
CA ALA A 64 11.71 6.92 14.34
C ALA A 64 12.69 6.70 13.18
N PRO A 65 14.01 6.65 13.45
CA PRO A 65 14.99 6.28 12.42
C PRO A 65 14.82 4.80 12.02
N PRO A 66 15.46 4.37 10.91
CA PRO A 66 15.45 2.98 10.50
C PRO A 66 15.88 2.05 11.64
N GLY A 67 15.15 0.95 11.80
CA GLY A 67 15.35 0.08 12.95
C GLY A 67 14.55 -1.21 12.89
N ARG A 68 14.84 -2.10 13.84
CA ARG A 68 14.06 -3.31 14.11
C ARG A 68 13.05 -2.99 15.20
N THR A 69 12.05 -3.86 15.38
CA THR A 69 10.90 -3.77 16.30
C THR A 69 11.12 -2.95 17.59
N ALA A 70 10.05 -2.37 18.13
CA ALA A 70 10.10 -1.39 19.23
C ALA A 70 10.91 -0.12 18.88
N LEU A 71 10.52 0.52 17.77
CA LEU A 71 11.11 1.77 17.30
C LEU A 71 11.07 2.87 18.38
N ARG A 72 12.16 3.63 18.46
CA ARG A 72 12.26 4.79 19.37
C ARG A 72 11.87 6.06 18.63
N PHE A 73 10.72 6.61 18.99
CA PHE A 73 10.23 7.85 18.41
C PHE A 73 10.80 9.08 19.11
N SER A 74 11.35 9.99 18.32
CA SER A 74 11.53 11.40 18.69
C SER A 74 10.24 12.16 18.37
N ALA A 75 9.87 13.14 19.20
CA ALA A 75 8.61 13.85 19.05
C ALA A 75 8.82 15.35 18.90
N LYS A 76 8.07 15.99 17.99
CA LYS A 76 8.12 17.42 17.72
C LYS A 76 6.71 17.97 17.52
N ARG A 77 6.43 19.16 18.07
CA ARG A 77 5.17 19.85 17.83
C ARG A 77 5.14 20.41 16.41
N HIS A 78 3.97 20.38 15.78
CA HIS A 78 3.71 21.08 14.53
C HIS A 78 2.53 22.06 14.62
N GLY A 79 2.48 23.00 13.67
CA GLY A 79 1.42 24.00 13.52
C GLY A 79 0.30 23.61 12.54
N GLY A 80 0.18 22.34 12.19
CA GLY A 80 -0.79 21.84 11.20
C GLY A 80 -0.14 21.23 9.95
N THR A 81 1.18 21.25 9.85
CA THR A 81 1.96 20.55 8.81
C THR A 81 3.04 19.68 9.44
N VAL A 82 3.29 18.50 8.88
CA VAL A 82 4.32 17.56 9.31
C VAL A 82 5.49 17.66 8.36
N THR A 83 6.68 17.99 8.89
CA THR A 83 7.93 17.96 8.12
C THR A 83 8.36 16.51 7.86
N LEU A 84 8.66 16.21 6.61
CA LEU A 84 9.12 14.92 6.12
C LEU A 84 10.65 14.80 6.16
N PRO A 85 11.21 13.57 6.07
CA PRO A 85 12.66 13.36 6.10
C PRO A 85 13.44 13.99 4.94
N ASP A 86 12.79 14.29 3.81
CA ASP A 86 13.37 14.99 2.66
C ASP A 86 13.23 16.52 2.75
N GLY A 87 12.66 17.03 3.84
CA GLY A 87 12.38 18.45 4.04
C GLY A 87 11.05 18.93 3.46
N GLY A 88 10.31 18.07 2.77
CA GLY A 88 8.93 18.35 2.36
C GLY A 88 7.99 18.53 3.55
N GLU A 89 6.79 19.03 3.30
CA GLU A 89 5.74 19.17 4.32
C GLU A 89 4.41 18.64 3.81
N VAL A 90 3.67 18.00 4.70
CA VAL A 90 2.31 17.52 4.43
C VAL A 90 1.32 18.09 5.44
N PRO A 91 0.11 18.49 5.04
CA PRO A 91 -0.91 18.93 5.98
C PRO A 91 -1.34 17.77 6.88
N VAL A 92 -1.68 18.08 8.13
CA VAL A 92 -2.30 17.11 9.05
C VAL A 92 -3.66 16.70 8.48
N GLY A 93 -3.80 15.41 8.19
CA GLY A 93 -5.01 14.82 7.65
C GLY A 93 -4.92 13.31 7.61
N THR A 94 -5.92 12.66 7.04
CA THR A 94 -5.92 11.21 6.82
C THR A 94 -4.98 10.88 5.66
N ILE A 95 -3.69 10.74 5.97
CA ILE A 95 -2.66 10.37 4.99
C ILE A 95 -1.93 9.11 5.44
N SER A 96 -1.52 8.31 4.45
CA SER A 96 -0.62 7.18 4.60
C SER A 96 0.09 7.01 3.26
N PHE A 97 1.42 6.96 3.26
CA PHE A 97 2.20 6.72 2.04
C PHE A 97 3.63 6.29 2.38
N ALA A 98 4.29 5.67 1.41
CA ALA A 98 5.72 5.45 1.43
C ALA A 98 6.42 6.31 0.37
N ALA A 99 7.66 6.71 0.67
CA ALA A 99 8.52 7.43 -0.24
C ALA A 99 9.83 6.68 -0.48
N PRO A 100 10.33 6.63 -1.73
CA PRO A 100 11.59 5.99 -2.05
C PRO A 100 12.77 6.76 -1.47
N GLU A 101 13.90 6.06 -1.36
CA GLU A 101 15.18 6.71 -1.09
C GLU A 101 15.57 7.63 -2.25
N THR A 102 16.15 8.78 -1.90
CA THR A 102 16.71 9.75 -2.84
C THR A 102 18.18 10.00 -2.52
N THR A 103 18.86 10.77 -3.35
CA THR A 103 20.26 11.16 -3.09
C THR A 103 20.44 12.00 -1.82
N THR A 104 19.35 12.59 -1.31
CA THR A 104 19.36 13.51 -0.16
C THR A 104 18.56 13.02 1.03
N SER A 105 17.79 11.93 0.90
CA SER A 105 16.93 11.42 1.97
C SER A 105 16.78 9.90 1.93
N PRO A 106 16.87 9.19 3.07
CA PRO A 106 16.55 7.76 3.11
C PRO A 106 15.07 7.54 2.78
N GLY A 107 14.73 6.36 2.26
CA GLY A 107 13.33 5.97 2.09
C GLY A 107 12.57 5.99 3.43
N TYR A 108 11.30 6.38 3.38
CA TYR A 108 10.50 6.59 4.58
C TYR A 108 9.02 6.21 4.39
N PHE A 109 8.35 5.97 5.51
CA PHE A 109 6.92 5.73 5.59
C PHE A 109 6.27 6.81 6.47
N VAL A 110 5.11 7.32 6.06
CA VAL A 110 4.36 8.37 6.75
C VAL A 110 2.93 7.92 6.94
N MET A 111 2.39 8.04 8.16
CA MET A 111 0.96 7.79 8.40
C MET A 111 0.40 8.58 9.58
N ALA A 112 -0.81 9.10 9.41
CA ALA A 112 -1.54 9.71 10.52
C ALA A 112 -2.01 8.65 11.54
N LEU A 113 -1.93 8.96 12.83
CA LEU A 113 -2.33 8.08 13.93
C LEU A 113 -3.86 7.92 14.00
N PRO A 114 -4.38 6.85 14.64
CA PRO A 114 -5.80 6.59 14.71
C PRO A 114 -6.66 7.73 15.24
N SER A 115 -6.14 8.54 16.17
CA SER A 115 -6.81 9.75 16.64
C SER A 115 -7.17 10.74 15.52
N VAL A 116 -6.29 10.93 14.53
CA VAL A 116 -6.56 11.81 13.37
C VAL A 116 -7.67 11.24 12.51
N TRP A 117 -7.62 9.94 12.22
CA TRP A 117 -8.62 9.26 11.40
C TRP A 117 -10.01 9.30 12.05
N ARG A 118 -10.08 9.08 13.38
CA ARG A 118 -11.32 9.23 14.15
C ARG A 118 -11.85 10.66 14.09
N ALA A 119 -10.98 11.66 14.27
CA ALA A 119 -11.37 13.07 14.24
C ALA A 119 -11.93 13.49 12.87
N GLN A 120 -11.44 12.87 11.78
CA GLN A 120 -11.94 13.06 10.42
C GLN A 120 -13.17 12.19 10.10
N GLY A 121 -13.71 11.44 11.07
CA GLY A 121 -14.94 10.66 10.91
C GLY A 121 -14.80 9.43 10.02
N VAL A 122 -13.58 8.90 9.82
CA VAL A 122 -13.36 7.69 9.04
C VAL A 122 -14.05 6.50 9.71
N LYS A 123 -14.77 5.70 8.93
CA LYS A 123 -15.50 4.51 9.36
C LYS A 123 -15.23 3.35 8.41
N SER A 124 -15.15 2.14 8.94
CA SER A 124 -15.13 0.88 8.19
C SER A 124 -15.89 -0.19 8.96
N LYS A 125 -16.46 -1.15 8.24
CA LYS A 125 -17.11 -2.31 8.88
C LYS A 125 -16.11 -3.25 9.55
N LEU A 126 -14.82 -3.15 9.21
CA LEU A 126 -13.72 -3.84 9.89
C LEU A 126 -13.48 -3.30 11.32
N GLY A 127 -13.95 -2.08 11.60
CA GLY A 127 -13.41 -1.25 12.68
C GLY A 127 -12.22 -0.43 12.19
N LEU A 128 -11.99 0.73 12.81
CA LEU A 128 -10.98 1.68 12.34
C LEU A 128 -9.56 1.11 12.43
N GLU A 129 -9.20 0.54 13.57
CA GLU A 129 -7.83 0.07 13.79
C GLU A 129 -7.46 -1.06 12.82
N ARG A 130 -8.39 -1.97 12.49
CA ARG A 130 -8.15 -3.01 11.46
C ARG A 130 -8.03 -2.44 10.05
N LEU A 131 -8.85 -1.46 9.69
CA LEU A 131 -8.69 -0.74 8.43
C LEU A 131 -7.28 -0.14 8.36
N MET A 132 -6.85 0.52 9.44
CA MET A 132 -5.55 1.17 9.49
C MET A 132 -4.38 0.18 9.50
N ASP A 133 -4.53 -1.00 10.11
CA ASP A 133 -3.54 -2.08 10.00
C ASP A 133 -3.37 -2.46 8.51
N GLY A 134 -4.47 -2.69 7.79
CA GLY A 134 -4.42 -3.00 6.36
C GLY A 134 -3.76 -1.90 5.53
N VAL A 135 -4.08 -0.63 5.81
CA VAL A 135 -3.45 0.51 5.12
C VAL A 135 -1.95 0.60 5.44
N LEU A 136 -1.56 0.47 6.70
CA LEU A 136 -0.14 0.52 7.07
C LEU A 136 0.64 -0.60 6.38
N LEU A 137 0.10 -1.82 6.39
CA LEU A 137 0.74 -2.98 5.77
C LEU A 137 0.90 -2.80 4.25
N HIS A 138 -0.14 -2.29 3.58
CA HIS A 138 -0.11 -1.97 2.15
C HIS A 138 0.97 -0.94 1.84
N GLU A 139 0.94 0.22 2.48
CA GLU A 139 1.87 1.31 2.17
C GLU A 139 3.32 0.95 2.54
N MET A 140 3.53 0.28 3.68
CA MET A 140 4.85 -0.17 4.08
C MET A 140 5.44 -1.19 3.10
N MET A 141 4.61 -1.97 2.41
CA MET A 141 5.07 -2.91 1.39
C MET A 141 5.80 -2.21 0.24
N HIS A 142 5.39 -1.00 -0.15
CA HIS A 142 6.06 -0.24 -1.21
C HIS A 142 7.53 0.07 -0.90
N THR A 143 7.87 0.22 0.38
CA THR A 143 9.25 0.45 0.85
C THR A 143 10.18 -0.72 0.48
N TYR A 144 9.62 -1.90 0.28
CA TYR A 144 10.34 -3.11 -0.14
C TYR A 144 10.24 -3.36 -1.64
N GLN A 145 9.46 -2.56 -2.38
CA GLN A 145 9.32 -2.65 -3.84
C GLN A 145 10.13 -1.57 -4.57
N PHE A 146 10.47 -0.45 -3.89
CA PHE A 146 11.21 0.65 -4.52
C PHE A 146 12.52 0.27 -5.20
N TYR A 147 13.20 -0.80 -4.75
CA TYR A 147 14.45 -1.24 -5.38
C TYR A 147 14.30 -1.60 -6.87
N PHE A 148 13.13 -2.06 -7.30
CA PHE A 148 12.84 -2.35 -8.71
C PHE A 148 11.91 -1.32 -9.35
N VAL A 149 10.99 -0.73 -8.57
CA VAL A 149 10.04 0.26 -9.08
C VAL A 149 10.75 1.56 -9.47
N THR A 150 11.58 2.12 -8.59
CA THR A 150 12.25 3.41 -8.81
C THR A 150 13.13 3.44 -10.07
N PRO A 151 14.07 2.49 -10.29
CA PRO A 151 14.88 2.51 -11.51
C PRO A 151 14.04 2.31 -12.78
N ARG A 152 12.97 1.51 -12.71
CA ARG A 152 12.08 1.30 -13.85
C ARG A 152 11.26 2.54 -14.19
N LEU A 153 10.74 3.25 -13.19
CA LEU A 153 10.05 4.53 -13.41
C LEU A 153 11.01 5.58 -13.98
N ALA A 154 12.26 5.65 -13.51
CA ALA A 154 13.26 6.56 -14.07
C ALA A 154 13.51 6.29 -15.57
N GLU A 155 13.70 5.03 -15.96
CA GLU A 155 13.87 4.62 -17.37
C GLU A 155 12.64 5.01 -18.22
N LEU A 156 11.44 4.80 -17.69
CA LEU A 156 10.21 5.16 -18.39
C LEU A 156 10.02 6.67 -18.48
N THR A 157 10.43 7.44 -17.46
CA THR A 157 10.43 8.90 -17.50
C THR A 157 11.37 9.41 -18.58
N GLU A 158 12.58 8.88 -18.69
CA GLU A 158 13.52 9.23 -19.76
C GLU A 158 12.96 8.85 -21.15
N THR A 159 12.28 7.71 -21.25
CA THR A 159 11.76 7.19 -22.52
C THR A 159 10.51 7.94 -23.00
N TYR A 160 9.58 8.23 -22.09
CA TYR A 160 8.23 8.72 -22.42
C TYR A 160 7.94 10.15 -21.94
N GLY A 161 8.86 10.79 -21.20
CA GLY A 161 8.62 12.10 -20.60
C GLY A 161 7.44 12.06 -19.62
N LEU A 162 7.47 11.10 -18.69
CA LEU A 162 6.42 10.94 -17.69
C LEU A 162 6.32 12.20 -16.81
N PRO A 163 5.09 12.62 -16.45
CA PRO A 163 4.92 13.81 -15.63
C PRO A 163 5.28 13.55 -14.17
N ASP A 164 5.67 14.60 -13.44
CA ASP A 164 6.07 14.51 -12.03
C ASP A 164 4.93 14.07 -11.10
N ASP A 165 3.67 14.30 -11.51
CA ASP A 165 2.46 13.94 -10.76
C ASP A 165 1.89 12.56 -11.12
N LEU A 166 2.65 11.73 -11.84
CA LEU A 166 2.25 10.37 -12.16
C LEU A 166 2.01 9.54 -10.89
N SER A 167 0.85 8.89 -10.83
CA SER A 167 0.44 7.94 -9.80
C SER A 167 -0.12 6.66 -10.41
N ASP A 168 -0.35 5.65 -9.58
CA ASP A 168 -1.04 4.41 -9.95
C ASP A 168 -2.47 4.66 -10.47
N ASP A 169 -3.14 5.69 -9.94
CA ASP A 169 -4.45 6.16 -10.42
C ASP A 169 -4.42 6.83 -11.80
N SER A 170 -3.25 7.26 -12.29
CA SER A 170 -3.15 8.05 -13.53
C SER A 170 -3.63 7.27 -14.77
N LEU A 171 -3.47 5.95 -14.76
CA LEU A 171 -3.99 5.07 -15.82
C LEU A 171 -5.53 5.03 -15.79
N GLN A 172 -6.12 4.91 -14.60
CA GLN A 172 -7.56 4.98 -14.43
C GLN A 172 -8.09 6.34 -14.91
N GLU A 173 -7.46 7.44 -14.51
CA GLU A 173 -7.85 8.79 -14.94
C GLU A 173 -7.76 8.97 -16.45
N ALA A 174 -6.77 8.35 -17.11
CA ALA A 174 -6.62 8.40 -18.56
C ALA A 174 -7.71 7.62 -19.32
N PHE A 175 -8.32 6.59 -18.71
CA PHE A 175 -9.22 5.66 -19.41
C PHE A 175 -10.63 5.54 -18.83
N LYS A 176 -10.95 6.14 -17.69
CA LYS A 176 -12.27 6.04 -17.02
C LYS A 176 -13.46 6.46 -17.88
N ASP A 177 -13.26 7.40 -18.81
CA ASP A 177 -14.31 7.87 -19.72
C ASP A 177 -14.40 7.02 -21.01
N ASN A 178 -13.50 6.04 -21.20
CA ASN A 178 -13.54 5.12 -22.31
C ASN A 178 -14.29 3.83 -21.93
N ALA A 179 -15.59 3.79 -22.23
CA ALA A 179 -16.45 2.65 -21.89
C ALA A 179 -15.94 1.29 -22.42
N ASN A 180 -15.25 1.25 -23.57
CA ASN A 180 -14.68 0.01 -24.08
C ASN A 180 -13.48 -0.47 -23.27
N TYR A 181 -12.68 0.47 -22.75
CA TYR A 181 -11.57 0.15 -21.86
C TYR A 181 -12.10 -0.35 -20.52
N VAL A 182 -13.05 0.40 -19.93
CA VAL A 182 -13.68 0.04 -18.66
C VAL A 182 -14.26 -1.37 -18.75
N ALA A 183 -15.04 -1.68 -19.79
CA ALA A 183 -15.61 -3.01 -19.96
C ALA A 183 -14.55 -4.12 -20.09
N ALA A 184 -13.42 -3.86 -20.76
CA ALA A 184 -12.33 -4.84 -20.87
C ALA A 184 -11.64 -5.08 -19.52
N TYR A 185 -11.31 -4.00 -18.81
CA TYR A 185 -10.76 -4.04 -17.46
C TYR A 185 -11.69 -4.79 -16.48
N GLU A 186 -12.98 -4.49 -16.49
CA GLU A 186 -13.95 -5.12 -15.60
C GLU A 186 -14.08 -6.62 -15.87
N GLU A 187 -14.02 -7.03 -17.15
CA GLU A 187 -14.04 -8.45 -17.53
C GLU A 187 -12.79 -9.20 -17.04
N GLU A 188 -11.61 -8.59 -17.16
CA GLU A 188 -10.34 -9.13 -16.62
C GLU A 188 -10.43 -9.32 -15.10
N ARG A 189 -10.79 -8.24 -14.38
CA ARG A 189 -10.96 -8.22 -12.93
C ARG A 189 -11.95 -9.30 -12.47
N ASP A 190 -13.11 -9.39 -13.11
CA ASP A 190 -14.17 -10.32 -12.69
C ASP A 190 -13.75 -11.77 -12.91
N LEU A 191 -13.03 -12.07 -13.99
CA LEU A 191 -12.44 -13.39 -14.23
C LEU A 191 -11.37 -13.74 -13.21
N LEU A 192 -10.51 -12.79 -12.80
CA LEU A 192 -9.51 -13.02 -11.76
C LEU A 192 -10.17 -13.34 -10.42
N PHE A 193 -11.20 -12.59 -10.01
CA PHE A 193 -11.95 -12.92 -8.80
C PHE A 193 -12.72 -14.24 -8.90
N ALA A 194 -13.22 -14.59 -10.09
CA ALA A 194 -13.83 -15.90 -10.33
C ALA A 194 -12.78 -17.03 -10.21
N ALA A 195 -11.58 -16.83 -10.75
CA ALA A 195 -10.46 -17.76 -10.62
C ALA A 195 -10.05 -17.96 -9.16
N ALA A 196 -9.93 -16.88 -8.39
CA ALA A 196 -9.60 -16.94 -6.96
C ALA A 196 -10.61 -17.79 -6.17
N ARG A 197 -11.91 -17.65 -6.49
CA ARG A 197 -13.02 -18.37 -5.84
C ARG A 197 -13.40 -19.70 -6.48
N ALA A 198 -12.68 -20.16 -7.51
CA ALA A 198 -13.03 -21.37 -8.22
C ALA A 198 -13.01 -22.60 -7.27
N PRO A 199 -13.91 -23.58 -7.44
CA PRO A 199 -14.01 -24.75 -6.56
C PRO A 199 -12.78 -25.65 -6.57
N ASP A 200 -12.02 -25.66 -7.67
CA ASP A 200 -10.80 -26.44 -7.82
C ASP A 200 -9.75 -25.70 -8.65
N ASP A 201 -8.50 -26.18 -8.55
CA ASP A 201 -7.37 -25.53 -9.21
C ASP A 201 -7.38 -25.68 -10.73
N GLY A 202 -8.04 -26.70 -11.29
CA GLY A 202 -8.19 -26.82 -12.73
C GLY A 202 -9.02 -25.68 -13.30
N GLN A 203 -10.18 -25.41 -12.68
CA GLN A 203 -11.02 -24.28 -13.05
C GLN A 203 -10.34 -22.94 -12.75
N ALA A 204 -9.64 -22.81 -11.62
CA ALA A 204 -8.89 -21.60 -11.28
C ALA A 204 -7.84 -21.27 -12.35
N ARG A 205 -7.06 -22.26 -12.80
CA ARG A 205 -6.03 -22.10 -13.84
C ARG A 205 -6.64 -21.73 -15.19
N HIS A 206 -7.76 -22.35 -15.56
CA HIS A 206 -8.45 -22.03 -16.80
C HIS A 206 -8.92 -20.56 -16.81
N LEU A 207 -9.62 -20.12 -15.78
CA LEU A 207 -10.09 -18.73 -15.64
C LEU A 207 -8.93 -17.73 -15.56
N ALA A 208 -7.85 -18.07 -14.85
CA ALA A 208 -6.63 -17.26 -14.81
C ALA A 208 -5.99 -17.10 -16.21
N GLY A 209 -6.00 -18.18 -17.01
CA GLY A 209 -5.54 -18.14 -18.39
C GLY A 209 -6.41 -17.26 -19.29
N GLU A 210 -7.73 -17.31 -19.12
CA GLU A 210 -8.66 -16.44 -19.84
C GLU A 210 -8.48 -14.96 -19.47
N ALA A 211 -8.36 -14.67 -18.16
CA ALA A 211 -8.07 -13.33 -17.67
C ALA A 211 -6.75 -12.78 -18.25
N LEU A 212 -5.67 -13.58 -18.20
CA LEU A 212 -4.37 -13.20 -18.75
C LEU A 212 -4.43 -12.94 -20.26
N ALA A 213 -5.18 -13.75 -21.01
CA ALA A 213 -5.37 -13.53 -22.44
C ALA A 213 -6.11 -12.22 -22.73
N LYS A 214 -7.12 -11.88 -21.91
CA LYS A 214 -7.86 -10.62 -22.01
C LYS A 214 -7.03 -9.41 -21.63
N MET A 215 -6.25 -9.49 -20.55
CA MET A 215 -5.29 -8.47 -20.15
C MET A 215 -4.30 -8.12 -21.27
N ARG A 216 -3.73 -9.15 -21.91
CA ARG A 216 -2.86 -8.95 -23.07
C ARG A 216 -3.61 -8.33 -24.26
N ALA A 217 -4.85 -8.75 -24.51
CA ALA A 217 -5.66 -8.19 -25.58
C ALA A 217 -6.04 -6.72 -25.34
N ARG A 218 -6.40 -6.34 -24.10
CA ARG A 218 -6.65 -4.95 -23.71
C ARG A 218 -5.40 -4.11 -23.92
N ARG A 219 -4.25 -4.55 -23.39
CA ARG A 219 -2.97 -3.86 -23.58
C ARG A 219 -2.64 -3.66 -25.06
N ALA A 220 -2.74 -4.71 -25.87
CA ALA A 220 -2.50 -4.64 -27.31
C ALA A 220 -3.48 -3.71 -28.06
N ARG A 221 -4.72 -3.59 -27.57
CA ARG A 221 -5.76 -2.74 -28.17
C ARG A 221 -5.61 -1.26 -27.79
N PHE A 222 -5.29 -0.97 -26.54
CA PHE A 222 -5.38 0.39 -25.99
C PHE A 222 -4.02 1.05 -25.77
N PHE A 223 -2.95 0.29 -25.52
CA PHE A 223 -1.62 0.84 -25.23
C PHE A 223 -0.76 0.87 -26.50
N THR A 224 -1.21 1.67 -27.46
CA THR A 224 -0.55 1.86 -28.76
C THR A 224 -0.33 3.34 -29.05
N GLY A 225 0.61 3.65 -29.94
CA GLY A 225 0.95 5.05 -30.27
C GLY A 225 1.33 5.85 -29.02
N ASP A 226 0.72 7.01 -28.83
CA ASP A 226 0.95 7.89 -27.68
C ASP A 226 0.59 7.25 -26.33
N GLN A 227 -0.24 6.20 -26.33
CA GLN A 227 -0.65 5.46 -25.15
C GLN A 227 0.27 4.26 -24.84
N ALA A 228 1.33 4.02 -25.63
CA ALA A 228 2.23 2.89 -25.43
C ALA A 228 2.94 2.91 -24.06
N LYS A 229 3.13 4.10 -23.47
CA LYS A 229 3.70 4.28 -22.12
C LYS A 229 2.93 3.52 -21.03
N TRP A 230 1.63 3.29 -21.23
CA TRP A 230 0.81 2.62 -20.24
C TRP A 230 1.08 1.13 -20.13
N ALA A 231 1.59 0.45 -21.16
CA ALA A 231 1.88 -0.98 -21.08
C ALA A 231 2.87 -1.34 -19.96
N PRO A 232 4.06 -0.72 -19.88
CA PRO A 232 4.97 -0.99 -18.77
C PRO A 232 4.50 -0.37 -17.44
N LEU A 233 3.73 0.72 -17.45
CA LEU A 233 3.20 1.33 -16.23
C LEU A 233 2.09 0.48 -15.59
N ASP A 234 1.16 -0.03 -16.39
CA ASP A 234 0.10 -0.97 -15.96
C ASP A 234 0.71 -2.19 -15.27
N GLU A 235 1.79 -2.73 -15.82
CA GLU A 235 2.52 -3.87 -15.23
C GLU A 235 3.14 -3.54 -13.87
N ILE A 236 3.78 -2.37 -13.74
CA ILE A 236 4.41 -1.93 -12.49
C ILE A 236 3.33 -1.67 -11.44
N PHE A 237 2.29 -0.91 -11.78
CA PHE A 237 1.23 -0.54 -10.84
C PHE A 237 0.43 -1.76 -10.38
N LEU A 238 0.01 -2.65 -11.28
CA LEU A 238 -0.68 -3.88 -10.88
C LEU A 238 0.18 -4.79 -9.99
N THR A 239 1.49 -4.87 -10.25
CA THR A 239 2.41 -5.64 -9.40
C THR A 239 2.55 -5.01 -8.02
N MET A 240 2.78 -3.69 -7.98
CA MET A 240 3.03 -2.94 -6.75
C MET A 240 1.78 -2.93 -5.85
N GLU A 241 0.67 -2.44 -6.39
CA GLU A 241 -0.62 -2.32 -5.71
C GLU A 241 -1.20 -3.70 -5.37
N GLY A 242 -1.04 -4.68 -6.26
CA GLY A 242 -1.55 -6.02 -6.04
C GLY A 242 -0.91 -6.74 -4.86
N ILE A 243 0.42 -6.66 -4.71
CA ILE A 243 1.12 -7.20 -3.54
C ILE A 243 0.71 -6.41 -2.29
N GLY A 244 0.69 -5.07 -2.35
CA GLY A 244 0.29 -4.24 -1.22
C GLY A 244 -1.11 -4.61 -0.70
N GLN A 245 -2.08 -4.77 -1.61
CA GLN A 245 -3.44 -5.19 -1.25
C GLN A 245 -3.49 -6.64 -0.76
N TRP A 246 -2.72 -7.55 -1.36
CA TRP A 246 -2.65 -8.94 -0.91
C TRP A 246 -2.09 -9.04 0.51
N VAL A 247 -1.08 -8.25 0.87
CA VAL A 247 -0.51 -8.20 2.24
C VAL A 247 -1.58 -7.78 3.26
N SER A 248 -2.33 -6.71 2.95
CA SER A 248 -3.46 -6.26 3.76
C SER A 248 -4.50 -7.37 3.92
N TYR A 249 -4.95 -7.96 2.81
CA TYR A 249 -5.91 -9.06 2.81
C TYR A 249 -5.43 -10.28 3.61
N ALA A 250 -4.21 -10.75 3.33
CA ALA A 250 -3.64 -11.96 3.93
C ALA A 250 -3.47 -11.83 5.44
N TRP A 251 -3.10 -10.64 5.93
CA TRP A 251 -3.02 -10.37 7.37
C TRP A 251 -4.40 -10.31 8.02
N LEU A 252 -5.35 -9.60 7.40
CA LEU A 252 -6.68 -9.45 7.96
C LEU A 252 -7.47 -10.77 7.95
N ALA A 253 -7.22 -11.65 7.00
CA ALA A 253 -7.74 -13.02 6.97
C ALA A 253 -7.13 -13.93 8.05
N ASP A 254 -5.87 -13.68 8.42
CA ASP A 254 -5.12 -14.59 9.29
C ASP A 254 -5.72 -14.66 10.71
N PRO A 255 -5.86 -15.87 11.30
CA PRO A 255 -6.31 -16.03 12.69
C PRO A 255 -5.44 -15.31 13.73
N GLU A 256 -4.13 -15.20 13.52
CA GLU A 256 -3.20 -14.46 14.37
C GLU A 256 -3.15 -12.97 14.02
N GLY A 257 -3.72 -12.59 12.88
CA GLY A 257 -3.86 -11.22 12.43
C GLY A 257 -5.24 -10.64 12.73
N GLY A 258 -6.01 -10.35 11.68
CA GLY A 258 -7.32 -9.72 11.81
C GLY A 258 -8.45 -10.67 12.21
N ALA A 259 -8.32 -11.96 11.87
CA ALA A 259 -9.35 -12.99 11.93
C ALA A 259 -10.70 -12.52 11.35
N VAL A 260 -10.64 -11.74 10.26
CA VAL A 260 -11.82 -11.16 9.62
C VAL A 260 -12.49 -12.24 8.74
N PRO A 261 -13.80 -12.48 8.90
CA PRO A 261 -14.54 -13.39 8.03
C PRO A 261 -14.48 -12.97 6.57
N GLU A 262 -14.36 -13.95 5.66
CA GLU A 262 -14.22 -13.74 4.21
C GLU A 262 -15.33 -12.87 3.59
N ASP A 263 -16.58 -13.05 4.05
CA ASP A 263 -17.76 -12.31 3.57
C ASP A 263 -17.71 -10.81 3.89
N LEU A 264 -16.96 -10.45 4.94
CA LEU A 264 -16.68 -9.07 5.31
C LEU A 264 -15.35 -8.56 4.73
N LEU A 265 -14.34 -9.42 4.70
CA LEU A 265 -12.96 -9.05 4.38
C LEU A 265 -12.84 -8.55 2.94
N LEU A 266 -13.21 -9.37 1.96
CA LEU A 266 -12.97 -9.06 0.56
C LEU A 266 -13.70 -7.76 0.13
N PRO A 267 -14.98 -7.53 0.47
CA PRO A 267 -15.65 -6.26 0.15
C PRO A 267 -14.97 -5.03 0.77
N GLU A 268 -14.47 -5.13 2.00
CA GLU A 268 -13.86 -4.00 2.70
C GLU A 268 -12.44 -3.69 2.20
N VAL A 269 -11.63 -4.71 1.87
CA VAL A 269 -10.29 -4.51 1.28
C VAL A 269 -10.41 -3.95 -0.14
N ARG A 270 -11.36 -4.44 -0.95
CA ARG A 270 -11.64 -3.90 -2.29
C ARG A 270 -12.16 -2.46 -2.28
N ARG A 271 -12.76 -2.01 -1.17
CA ARG A 271 -13.37 -0.67 -1.02
C ARG A 271 -14.32 -0.30 -2.17
N GLY A 272 -15.09 -1.28 -2.64
CA GLY A 272 -16.01 -1.11 -3.76
C GLY A 272 -15.36 -1.03 -5.15
N GLY A 273 -14.10 -1.47 -5.29
CA GLY A 273 -13.38 -1.44 -6.56
C GLY A 273 -13.02 -0.03 -7.04
N ARG A 274 -12.85 0.90 -6.09
CA ARG A 274 -12.65 2.33 -6.37
C ARG A 274 -11.35 2.63 -7.14
N PHE A 275 -10.31 1.86 -6.86
CA PHE A 275 -8.96 2.07 -7.39
C PHE A 275 -8.59 0.85 -8.24
N TRP A 276 -8.46 1.04 -9.56
CA TRP A 276 -8.43 -0.07 -10.51
C TRP A 276 -7.23 -1.00 -10.33
N THR A 277 -6.05 -0.42 -10.16
CA THR A 277 -4.77 -1.13 -9.96
C THR A 277 -4.77 -1.93 -8.67
N GLN A 278 -5.34 -1.38 -7.59
CA GLN A 278 -5.52 -2.07 -6.32
C GLN A 278 -6.53 -3.22 -6.42
N ASP A 279 -7.69 -3.00 -7.06
CA ASP A 279 -8.76 -4.00 -7.13
C ASP A 279 -8.38 -5.18 -8.02
N GLU A 280 -7.86 -4.91 -9.22
CA GLU A 280 -7.41 -5.95 -10.14
C GLU A 280 -6.10 -6.60 -9.67
N GLY A 281 -5.16 -5.80 -9.13
CA GLY A 281 -3.93 -6.33 -8.54
C GLY A 281 -4.22 -7.30 -7.39
N LEU A 282 -5.15 -6.96 -6.49
CA LEU A 282 -5.61 -7.89 -5.44
C LEU A 282 -6.15 -9.19 -6.05
N ALA A 283 -7.04 -9.08 -7.05
CA ALA A 283 -7.62 -10.24 -7.71
C ALA A 283 -6.53 -11.15 -8.31
N ALA A 284 -5.53 -10.56 -8.97
CA ALA A 284 -4.40 -11.28 -9.53
C ALA A 284 -3.57 -11.99 -8.44
N PHE A 285 -3.23 -11.29 -7.35
CA PHE A 285 -2.40 -11.89 -6.30
C PHE A 285 -3.13 -12.94 -5.45
N LEU A 286 -4.45 -12.89 -5.33
CA LEU A 286 -5.24 -14.00 -4.77
C LEU A 286 -5.11 -15.27 -5.63
N VAL A 287 -5.12 -15.13 -6.96
CA VAL A 287 -4.93 -16.25 -7.89
C VAL A 287 -3.49 -16.76 -7.85
N ILE A 288 -2.51 -15.86 -7.85
CA ILE A 288 -1.08 -16.19 -7.80
C ILE A 288 -0.75 -16.93 -6.51
N ASP A 289 -1.20 -16.42 -5.37
CA ASP A 289 -0.95 -17.04 -4.06
C ASP A 289 -1.53 -18.45 -3.96
N ARG A 290 -2.72 -18.65 -4.55
CA ARG A 290 -3.35 -19.97 -4.65
C ARG A 290 -2.57 -20.94 -5.55
N LEU A 291 -2.13 -20.50 -6.73
CA LEU A 291 -1.72 -21.41 -7.82
C LEU A 291 -0.21 -21.50 -8.06
N VAL A 292 0.58 -20.60 -7.48
CA VAL A 292 2.03 -20.48 -7.68
C VAL A 292 2.74 -20.60 -6.31
N PRO A 293 3.04 -21.83 -5.85
CA PRO A 293 3.73 -22.04 -4.59
C PRO A 293 5.09 -21.32 -4.55
N GLY A 294 5.30 -20.49 -3.52
CA GLY A 294 6.55 -19.75 -3.35
C GLY A 294 6.75 -18.61 -4.35
N TRP A 295 5.66 -18.05 -4.89
CA TRP A 295 5.68 -16.88 -5.77
C TRP A 295 6.49 -15.70 -5.21
N GLN A 296 6.60 -15.59 -3.88
CA GLN A 296 7.39 -14.60 -3.17
C GLN A 296 8.84 -14.57 -3.66
N ARG A 297 9.45 -15.73 -3.88
CA ARG A 297 10.84 -15.83 -4.38
C ARG A 297 11.00 -15.30 -5.80
N HIS A 298 9.91 -15.24 -6.56
CA HIS A 298 9.89 -14.70 -7.91
C HIS A 298 9.59 -13.19 -7.88
N ALA A 299 8.59 -12.76 -7.09
CA ALA A 299 8.19 -11.37 -6.97
C ALA A 299 9.23 -10.47 -6.27
N PHE A 300 10.09 -11.05 -5.44
CA PHE A 300 11.14 -10.33 -4.71
C PHE A 300 12.57 -10.79 -5.07
N ALA A 301 12.73 -11.38 -6.25
CA ALA A 301 14.05 -11.68 -6.80
C ALA A 301 14.83 -10.39 -7.12
N GLU A 302 16.13 -10.51 -7.39
CA GLU A 302 16.96 -9.39 -7.88
C GLU A 302 16.38 -8.79 -9.17
N THR A 303 15.84 -9.65 -10.04
CA THR A 303 15.01 -9.28 -11.18
C THR A 303 13.59 -9.83 -10.95
N PRO A 304 12.68 -9.04 -10.36
CA PRO A 304 11.33 -9.47 -10.03
C PRO A 304 10.55 -9.97 -11.24
N GLU A 305 9.82 -11.07 -11.06
CA GLU A 305 8.70 -11.40 -11.93
C GLU A 305 7.49 -10.54 -11.58
N THR A 306 6.95 -9.86 -12.58
CA THR A 306 5.78 -9.01 -12.47
C THR A 306 4.48 -9.81 -12.51
N VAL A 307 3.35 -9.14 -12.27
CA VAL A 307 2.02 -9.76 -12.21
C VAL A 307 1.69 -10.60 -13.46
N GLU A 308 2.05 -10.16 -14.68
CA GLU A 308 1.77 -10.93 -15.89
C GLU A 308 2.57 -12.22 -15.94
N ALA A 309 3.86 -12.17 -15.56
CA ALA A 309 4.72 -13.35 -15.53
C ALA A 309 4.23 -14.37 -14.49
N LEU A 310 3.82 -13.91 -13.31
CA LEU A 310 3.27 -14.74 -12.25
C LEU A 310 1.91 -15.33 -12.63
N LEU A 311 1.01 -14.56 -13.24
CA LEU A 311 -0.25 -15.07 -13.79
C LEU A 311 -0.02 -16.08 -14.91
N ALA A 312 1.00 -15.88 -15.75
CA ALA A 312 1.37 -16.86 -16.77
C ALA A 312 1.87 -18.18 -16.17
N ARG A 313 2.48 -18.16 -14.98
CA ARG A 313 2.78 -19.39 -14.21
C ARG A 313 1.52 -20.01 -13.64
N ALA A 314 0.63 -19.18 -13.07
CA ALA A 314 -0.64 -19.63 -12.53
C ALA A 314 -1.47 -20.36 -13.61
N ALA A 315 -1.56 -19.80 -14.82
CA ALA A 315 -2.35 -20.37 -15.92
C ALA A 315 -1.81 -21.70 -16.50
N LYS A 316 -0.57 -22.11 -16.19
CA LYS A 316 0.00 -23.37 -16.67
C LYS A 316 -0.57 -24.55 -15.87
N SER A 317 -0.85 -25.66 -16.55
CA SER A 317 -1.12 -26.94 -15.89
C SER A 317 0.14 -27.39 -15.12
N PRO A 318 -0.01 -28.04 -13.95
CA PRO A 318 1.13 -28.67 -13.28
C PRO A 318 1.83 -29.62 -14.25
N SER A 319 3.15 -29.51 -14.37
CA SER A 319 3.92 -30.57 -15.02
C SER A 319 3.68 -31.86 -14.22
N ALA A 320 3.29 -32.94 -14.90
CA ALA A 320 3.19 -34.24 -14.26
C ALA A 320 4.59 -34.62 -13.73
N ASN A 321 4.75 -34.60 -12.42
CA ASN A 321 5.89 -35.21 -11.72
C ASN A 321 5.48 -36.60 -11.25
#